data_AF-A0A7S2ZRC0-F1
#
_entry.id   AF-A0A7S2ZRC0-F1
#
_cell.length_a   1.000
_cell.length_b   1.000
_cell.length_c   1.000
_cell.angle_alpha   90.00
_cell.angle_beta   90.00
_cell.angle_gamma   90.00
#
_symmetry.space_group_name_H-M   'P 1'
#
loop_
_entity.id
_entity.type
_entity.pdbx_description
1 polymer ?
#
loop_
_entity_poly.entity_id
_entity_poly.type
_entity_poly.pdbx_seq_one_letter_code
_entity_poly.pdbx_strand_id
1 'polypeptide(L)'
;MGDIAGIQSMVADLTKMVDGPNPDLSKCKDLVNKVKIELVKCPELQPGAYLDSSESSMPLILARQTYEKAAGLSILCEDIDGFYRNVALLKDFYFDYSSILPPSESETLVIALQLLLLLAENQVARFHTELELIPEVRVEAL
;
A
#
# COMPACT_ATOMS: atom_id res chain seq x y z
N MET A 1 -1.63 0.98 -24.07
CA MET A 1 -0.45 0.77 -23.21
C MET A 1 -0.52 1.82 -22.12
N GLY A 2 -0.78 1.41 -20.88
CA GLY A 2 -0.71 2.35 -19.76
C GLY A 2 0.70 2.93 -19.69
N ASP A 3 0.82 4.23 -19.45
CA ASP A 3 2.12 4.90 -19.34
C ASP A 3 2.78 4.53 -18.00
N ILE A 4 3.30 3.31 -17.93
CA ILE A 4 3.95 2.76 -16.73
C ILE A 4 5.16 3.63 -16.34
N ALA A 5 5.87 4.20 -17.34
CA ALA A 5 6.98 5.11 -17.10
C ALA A 5 6.52 6.43 -16.45
N GLY A 6 5.39 6.98 -16.91
CA GLY A 6 4.75 8.14 -16.28
C GLY A 6 4.34 7.87 -14.83
N ILE A 7 3.70 6.72 -14.57
CA ILE A 7 3.31 6.31 -13.21
C ILE A 7 4.54 6.16 -12.32
N GLN A 8 5.60 5.51 -12.81
CA GLN A 8 6.84 5.33 -12.05
C GLN A 8 7.48 6.67 -11.67
N SER A 9 7.51 7.64 -12.59
CA SER A 9 7.99 9.00 -12.28
C SER A 9 7.15 9.65 -11.18
N MET A 10 5.82 9.56 -11.27
CA MET A 10 4.92 10.13 -10.26
C MET A 10 5.09 9.47 -8.89
N VAL A 11 5.29 8.16 -8.84
CA VAL A 11 5.56 7.42 -7.58
C VAL A 11 6.93 7.80 -7.00
N ALA A 12 7.94 8.00 -7.84
CA ALA A 12 9.24 8.46 -7.39
C ALA A 12 9.17 9.90 -6.82
N ASP A 13 8.42 10.79 -7.47
CA ASP A 13 8.19 12.14 -6.99
C ASP A 13 7.36 12.15 -5.69
N LEU A 14 6.36 11.28 -5.58
CA LEU A 14 5.60 11.07 -4.35
C LEU A 14 6.52 10.64 -3.21
N THR A 15 7.40 9.66 -3.46
CA THR A 15 8.34 9.14 -2.46
C THR A 15 9.26 10.25 -1.95
N LYS A 16 9.84 11.06 -2.86
CA LYS A 16 10.69 12.21 -2.48
C LYS A 16 9.93 13.27 -1.69
N MET A 17 8.67 13.54 -2.03
CA MET A 17 7.87 14.53 -1.33
C MET A 17 7.47 14.07 0.08
N VAL A 18 7.14 12.78 0.24
CA VAL A 18 6.75 12.20 1.54
C VAL A 18 7.94 12.08 2.48
N ASP A 19 9.10 11.67 1.97
CA ASP A 19 10.31 11.45 2.78
C ASP A 19 11.09 12.77 3.04
N GLY A 20 10.61 13.90 2.50
CA GLY A 20 11.19 15.23 2.69
C GLY A 20 10.88 15.82 4.09
N PRO A 21 11.69 16.79 4.57
CA PRO A 21 11.59 17.33 5.93
C PRO A 21 10.33 18.16 6.23
N ASN A 22 9.51 18.49 5.22
CA ASN A 22 8.23 19.15 5.42
C ASN A 22 7.27 18.81 4.26
N PRO A 23 6.61 17.64 4.29
CA PRO A 23 5.77 17.19 3.20
C PRO A 23 4.52 18.07 3.10
N ASP A 24 4.28 18.65 1.92
CA ASP A 24 3.03 19.36 1.64
C ASP A 24 1.91 18.31 1.46
N LEU A 25 1.21 18.04 2.55
CA LEU A 25 0.21 16.97 2.65
C LEU A 25 -0.91 17.11 1.61
N SER A 26 -1.29 18.34 1.27
CA SER A 26 -2.35 18.59 0.27
C SER A 26 -1.88 18.17 -1.12
N LYS A 27 -0.67 18.59 -1.53
CA LYS A 27 -0.11 18.20 -2.83
C LYS A 27 0.16 16.71 -2.91
N CYS A 28 0.58 16.09 -1.81
CA CYS A 28 0.77 14.65 -1.74
C CYS A 28 -0.56 13.90 -1.95
N LYS A 29 -1.65 14.33 -1.31
CA LYS A 29 -2.99 13.75 -1.54
C LYS A 29 -3.44 13.89 -3.00
N ASP A 30 -3.26 15.06 -3.59
CA ASP A 30 -3.61 15.29 -5.00
C ASP A 30 -2.79 14.40 -5.94
N LEU A 31 -1.49 14.23 -5.66
CA LEU A 31 -0.64 13.35 -6.45
C LEU A 31 -1.03 11.88 -6.30
N VAL A 32 -1.31 11.41 -5.07
CA VAL A 32 -1.83 10.05 -4.83
C VAL A 32 -3.12 9.81 -5.62
N ASN A 33 -4.04 10.76 -5.62
CA ASN A 33 -5.30 10.62 -6.37
C ASN A 33 -5.06 10.54 -7.88
N LYS A 34 -4.14 11.35 -8.42
CA LYS A 34 -3.73 11.26 -9.83
C LYS A 34 -3.15 9.89 -10.16
N VAL A 35 -2.23 9.39 -9.33
CA VAL A 35 -1.61 8.07 -9.52
C VAL A 35 -2.67 6.97 -9.45
N LYS A 36 -3.59 7.01 -8.48
CA LYS A 36 -4.71 6.05 -8.38
C LYS A 36 -5.58 6.03 -9.64
N ILE A 37 -5.87 7.19 -10.22
CA ILE A 37 -6.63 7.29 -11.49
C ILE A 37 -5.86 6.65 -12.64
N GLU A 38 -4.55 6.86 -12.74
CA GLU A 38 -3.73 6.23 -13.78
C GLU A 38 -3.60 4.72 -13.58
N LEU A 39 -3.48 4.24 -12.34
CA LEU A 39 -3.46 2.81 -12.01
C LEU A 39 -4.74 2.09 -12.41
N VAL A 40 -5.91 2.72 -12.30
CA VAL A 40 -7.19 2.13 -12.75
C VAL A 40 -7.21 1.87 -14.27
N LYS A 41 -6.42 2.62 -15.04
CA LYS A 41 -6.30 2.42 -16.50
C LYS A 41 -5.38 1.26 -16.87
N CYS A 42 -4.62 0.70 -15.92
CA CYS A 42 -3.76 -0.45 -16.17
C CYS A 42 -4.62 -1.72 -16.31
N PRO A 43 -4.51 -2.46 -17.42
CA PRO A 43 -5.33 -3.65 -17.67
C PRO A 43 -5.06 -4.78 -16.68
N GLU A 44 -3.84 -4.88 -16.14
CA GLU A 44 -3.42 -5.90 -15.18
C GLU A 44 -4.05 -5.72 -13.79
N LEU A 45 -4.52 -4.50 -13.48
CA LEU A 45 -5.17 -4.18 -12.21
C LEU A 45 -6.70 -4.28 -12.30
N GLN A 46 -7.23 -4.65 -13.47
CA GLN A 46 -8.67 -4.81 -13.65
C GLN A 46 -9.15 -6.15 -13.08
N PRO A 47 -10.37 -6.20 -12.52
CA PRO A 47 -10.95 -7.46 -12.02
C PRO A 47 -10.97 -8.54 -13.11
N GLY A 48 -10.39 -9.70 -12.81
CA GLY A 48 -10.33 -10.83 -13.74
C GLY A 48 -9.18 -10.77 -14.76
N ALA A 49 -8.23 -9.85 -14.60
CA ALA A 49 -7.00 -9.84 -15.38
C ALA A 49 -6.20 -11.13 -15.14
N TYR A 50 -5.71 -11.73 -16.23
CA TYR A 50 -4.79 -12.86 -16.17
C TYR A 50 -3.37 -12.30 -15.98
N LEU A 51 -2.75 -12.63 -14.85
CA LEU A 51 -1.43 -12.15 -14.50
C LEU A 51 -0.37 -13.16 -14.93
N ASP A 52 0.28 -12.90 -16.05
CA ASP A 52 1.48 -13.61 -16.45
C ASP A 52 2.67 -13.00 -15.70
N SER A 53 3.35 -13.82 -14.89
CA SER A 53 4.32 -13.44 -13.86
C SER A 53 5.51 -12.58 -14.33
N SER A 54 5.72 -12.42 -15.64
CA SER A 54 6.84 -11.66 -16.22
C SER A 54 6.54 -10.18 -16.48
N GLU A 55 5.38 -9.84 -17.05
CA GLU A 55 5.08 -8.45 -17.44
C GLU A 55 4.15 -7.74 -16.46
N SER A 56 3.30 -8.47 -15.74
CA SER A 56 2.32 -7.88 -14.81
C SER A 56 2.91 -7.48 -13.45
N SER A 57 4.19 -7.78 -13.20
CA SER A 57 4.83 -7.51 -11.90
C SER A 57 5.04 -6.02 -11.65
N MET A 58 5.39 -5.24 -12.69
CA MET A 58 5.76 -3.83 -12.51
C MET A 58 4.57 -2.95 -12.09
N PRO A 59 3.39 -3.02 -12.75
CA PRO A 59 2.25 -2.19 -12.33
C PRO A 59 1.68 -2.59 -10.98
N LEU A 60 1.76 -3.87 -10.61
CA LEU A 60 1.44 -4.36 -9.26
C LEU A 60 2.39 -3.78 -8.20
N ILE A 61 3.70 -3.74 -8.47
CA ILE A 61 4.68 -3.12 -7.55
C ILE A 61 4.38 -1.63 -7.38
N LEU A 62 4.13 -0.91 -8.47
CA LEU A 62 3.81 0.52 -8.43
C LEU A 62 2.51 0.79 -7.68
N ALA A 63 1.49 -0.04 -7.87
CA ALA A 63 0.25 0.04 -7.12
C ALA A 63 0.50 -0.14 -5.61
N ARG A 64 1.23 -1.19 -5.21
CA ARG A 64 1.60 -1.44 -3.82
C ARG A 64 2.32 -0.25 -3.21
N GLN A 65 3.38 0.25 -3.86
CA GLN A 65 4.14 1.41 -3.38
C GLN A 65 3.26 2.66 -3.21
N THR A 66 2.32 2.87 -4.13
CA THR A 66 1.37 3.98 -4.06
C THR A 66 0.46 3.87 -2.84
N TYR A 67 -0.09 2.68 -2.59
CA TYR A 67 -0.97 2.46 -1.44
C TYR A 67 -0.22 2.50 -0.10
N GLU A 68 1.02 2.02 -0.05
CA GLU A 68 1.90 2.13 1.13
C GLU A 68 2.14 3.61 1.50
N LYS A 69 2.52 4.43 0.51
CA LYS A 69 2.70 5.87 0.73
C LYS A 69 1.37 6.57 1.05
N ALA A 70 0.25 6.14 0.45
CA ALA A 70 -1.07 6.66 0.79
C ALA A 70 -1.50 6.33 2.23
N ALA A 71 -1.16 5.14 2.74
CA ALA A 71 -1.38 4.75 4.12
C ALA A 71 -0.57 5.64 5.08
N GLY A 72 0.73 5.83 4.81
CA GLY A 72 1.58 6.74 5.59
C GLY A 72 1.09 8.18 5.60
N LEU A 73 0.66 8.69 4.44
CA LEU A 73 0.05 10.02 4.33
C LEU A 73 -1.26 10.15 5.12
N SER A 74 -2.05 9.07 5.18
CA SER A 74 -3.30 9.05 5.94
C SER A 74 -3.03 9.21 7.44
N ILE A 75 -1.98 8.56 7.96
CA ILE A 75 -1.51 8.74 9.35
C ILE A 75 -1.05 10.17 9.60
N LEU A 76 -0.23 10.73 8.71
CA LEU A 76 0.26 12.11 8.84
C LEU A 76 -0.87 13.15 8.80
N CYS A 77 -2.00 12.81 8.20
CA CYS A 77 -3.19 13.66 8.14
C CYS A 77 -4.23 13.32 9.22
N GLU A 78 -3.91 12.43 10.16
CA GLU A 78 -4.83 11.93 11.20
C GLU A 78 -6.14 11.32 10.62
N ASP A 79 -6.10 10.83 9.38
CA ASP A 79 -7.23 10.17 8.71
C ASP A 79 -7.15 8.65 8.94
N ILE A 80 -7.63 8.20 10.11
CA ILE A 80 -7.61 6.79 10.52
C ILE A 80 -8.44 5.93 9.56
N ASP A 81 -9.61 6.40 9.13
CA ASP A 81 -10.43 5.68 8.16
C ASP A 81 -9.70 5.56 6.82
N GLY A 82 -8.99 6.61 6.40
CA GLY A 82 -8.12 6.60 5.24
C GLY A 82 -7.01 5.56 5.34
N PHE A 83 -6.39 5.44 6.51
CA PHE A 83 -5.39 4.42 6.76
C PHE A 83 -6.00 3.01 6.59
N TYR A 84 -7.08 2.68 7.29
CA TYR A 84 -7.71 1.36 7.18
C TYR A 84 -8.16 1.03 5.75
N ARG A 85 -8.69 2.01 5.00
CA ARG A 85 -9.05 1.82 3.59
C ARG A 85 -7.85 1.44 2.72
N ASN A 86 -6.73 2.14 2.87
CA ASN A 86 -5.53 1.83 2.08
C ASN A 86 -4.90 0.49 2.53
N VAL A 87 -4.90 0.17 3.83
CA VAL A 87 -4.40 -1.11 4.34
C VAL A 87 -5.25 -2.28 3.84
N ALA A 88 -6.57 -2.15 3.80
CA ALA A 88 -7.44 -3.18 3.24
C ALA A 88 -7.08 -3.52 1.78
N LEU A 89 -6.76 -2.51 0.96
CA LEU A 89 -6.28 -2.73 -0.40
C LEU A 89 -4.87 -3.34 -0.45
N LEU A 90 -3.99 -2.99 0.50
CA LEU A 90 -2.64 -3.55 0.59
C LEU A 90 -2.62 -5.04 0.94
N LYS A 91 -3.63 -5.55 1.65
CA LYS A 91 -3.72 -6.97 2.01
C LYS A 91 -3.68 -7.87 0.78
N ASP A 92 -4.40 -7.52 -0.29
CA ASP A 92 -4.38 -8.29 -1.53
C ASP A 92 -2.95 -8.36 -2.12
N PHE A 93 -2.17 -7.28 -2.01
CA PHE A 93 -0.76 -7.24 -2.43
C PHE A 93 0.20 -8.02 -1.54
N TYR A 94 -0.12 -8.18 -0.26
CA TYR A 94 0.72 -8.89 0.71
C TYR A 94 0.43 -10.39 0.79
N PHE A 95 -0.84 -10.78 0.61
CA PHE A 95 -1.31 -12.15 0.76
C PHE A 95 -1.59 -12.81 -0.59
N ASP A 96 -2.49 -12.26 -1.41
CA ASP A 96 -2.93 -12.90 -2.65
C ASP A 96 -1.85 -12.85 -3.74
N TYR A 97 -1.14 -11.73 -3.85
CA TYR A 97 -0.05 -11.55 -4.81
C TYR A 97 1.32 -11.98 -4.28
N SER A 98 1.41 -12.62 -3.11
CA SER A 98 2.67 -13.09 -2.50
C SER A 98 3.46 -14.09 -3.35
N SER A 99 2.78 -14.79 -4.28
CA SER A 99 3.40 -15.72 -5.23
C SER A 99 4.05 -15.03 -6.44
N ILE A 100 3.66 -13.77 -6.71
CA ILE A 100 4.07 -12.99 -7.89
C ILE A 100 4.99 -11.84 -7.47
N LEU A 101 4.80 -11.28 -6.28
CA LEU A 101 5.52 -10.12 -5.76
C LEU A 101 6.48 -10.49 -4.62
N PRO A 102 7.71 -9.97 -4.62
CA PRO A 102 8.59 -10.08 -3.46
C PRO A 102 8.07 -9.23 -2.30
N PRO A 103 8.30 -9.62 -1.02
CA PRO A 103 7.85 -8.84 0.13
C PRO A 103 8.41 -7.41 0.13
N SER A 104 7.63 -6.45 0.63
CA SER A 104 8.04 -5.05 0.74
C SER A 104 8.69 -4.78 2.09
N GLU A 105 9.71 -3.93 2.15
CA GLU A 105 10.27 -3.47 3.43
C GLU A 105 9.25 -2.68 4.26
N SER A 106 8.27 -2.03 3.60
CA SER A 106 7.22 -1.26 4.28
C SER A 106 6.09 -2.14 4.83
N GLU A 107 6.00 -3.40 4.41
CA GLU A 107 4.91 -4.31 4.78
C GLU A 107 4.84 -4.53 6.30
N THR A 108 5.97 -4.90 6.91
CA THR A 108 6.07 -5.09 8.36
C THR A 108 5.64 -3.85 9.13
N LEU A 109 6.07 -2.67 8.66
CA LEU A 109 5.73 -1.40 9.29
C LEU A 109 4.23 -1.10 9.19
N VAL A 110 3.62 -1.31 8.02
CA VAL A 110 2.18 -1.09 7.81
C VAL A 110 1.35 -2.02 8.70
N ILE A 111 1.71 -3.29 8.79
CA ILE A 111 1.04 -4.28 9.65
C ILE A 111 1.20 -3.90 11.12
N ALA A 112 2.42 -3.59 11.56
CA ALA A 112 2.68 -3.16 12.94
C ALA A 112 1.88 -1.92 13.32
N LEU A 113 1.80 -0.93 12.43
CA LEU A 113 0.99 0.28 12.62
C LEU A 113 -0.51 -0.04 12.74
N GLN A 114 -1.03 -0.94 11.91
CA GLN A 114 -2.43 -1.38 12.00
C GLN A 114 -2.71 -2.05 13.36
N LEU A 115 -1.83 -2.93 13.81
CA LEU A 115 -1.96 -3.61 15.09
C LEU A 115 -1.90 -2.62 16.26
N LEU A 116 -0.98 -1.67 16.23
CA LEU A 116 -0.88 -0.60 17.23
C LEU A 116 -2.14 0.27 17.29
N LEU A 117 -2.70 0.62 16.12
CA LEU A 117 -3.96 1.37 16.04
C LEU A 117 -5.13 0.60 16.64
N LEU A 118 -5.25 -0.71 16.36
CA LEU A 118 -6.28 -1.56 16.95
C LEU A 118 -6.17 -1.64 18.48
N LEU A 119 -4.95 -1.67 19.02
CA LEU A 119 -4.73 -1.55 20.48
C LEU A 119 -5.17 -0.19 21.01
N ALA A 120 -4.79 0.90 20.33
CA ALA A 120 -5.15 2.25 20.73
C ALA A 120 -6.67 2.48 20.73
N GLU A 121 -7.41 1.86 19.81
CA GLU A 121 -8.87 1.89 19.73
C GLU A 121 -9.56 0.86 20.66
N ASN A 122 -8.79 0.09 21.44
CA ASN A 122 -9.28 -0.99 22.31
C ASN A 122 -10.08 -2.07 21.55
N GLN A 123 -9.74 -2.31 20.29
CA GLN A 123 -10.36 -3.30 19.40
C GLN A 123 -9.66 -4.66 19.50
N VAL A 124 -9.56 -5.20 20.72
CA VAL A 124 -8.78 -6.42 21.03
C VAL A 124 -9.22 -7.64 20.21
N ALA A 125 -10.52 -7.78 19.94
CA ALA A 125 -11.03 -8.87 19.11
C ALA A 125 -10.47 -8.80 17.68
N ARG A 126 -10.49 -7.61 17.05
CA ARG A 126 -9.93 -7.41 15.71
C ARG A 126 -8.42 -7.57 15.71
N PHE A 127 -7.74 -7.12 16.75
CA PHE A 127 -6.30 -7.34 16.90
C PHE A 127 -5.94 -8.84 16.81
N HIS A 128 -6.64 -9.70 17.55
CA HIS A 128 -6.39 -11.15 17.48
C HIS A 128 -6.72 -11.75 16.11
N THR A 129 -7.79 -11.30 15.45
CA THR A 129 -8.11 -11.73 14.09
C THR A 129 -7.03 -11.32 13.09
N GLU A 130 -6.52 -10.10 13.17
CA GLU A 130 -5.45 -9.64 12.28
C GLU A 130 -4.13 -10.35 12.56
N LEU A 131 -3.85 -10.68 13.83
CA LEU A 131 -2.65 -11.42 14.21
C LEU A 131 -2.64 -12.85 13.65
N GLU A 132 -3.79 -13.52 13.63
CA GLU A 132 -3.95 -14.86 13.07
C GLU A 132 -3.72 -14.91 11.55
N LEU A 133 -3.94 -13.78 10.84
CA LEU A 133 -3.69 -13.68 9.40
C LEU A 133 -2.20 -13.59 9.05
N ILE A 134 -1.33 -13.25 10.00
CA ILE A 134 0.10 -13.08 9.76
C ILE A 134 0.77 -14.47 9.81
N PRO A 135 1.43 -14.92 8.72
CA PRO A 135 2.17 -16.18 8.71
C PRO A 135 3.24 -16.18 9.80
N GLU A 136 3.42 -17.30 10.52
CA GLU A 136 4.38 -17.42 11.64
C GLU A 136 5.80 -16.93 11.27
N VAL A 137 6.23 -17.19 10.03
CA VAL A 137 7.54 -16.75 9.48
C VAL A 137 7.74 -15.24 9.56
N ARG A 138 6.65 -14.45 9.55
CA ARG A 138 6.69 -12.98 9.59
C ARG A 138 6.55 -12.42 11.00
N VAL A 139 6.09 -13.22 11.96
CA VAL A 139 5.95 -12.80 13.37
C VAL A 139 7.32 -12.62 14.02
N GLU A 140 8.34 -13.36 13.58
CA GLU A 140 9.72 -13.20 14.07
C GLU A 140 10.41 -11.93 13.55
N ALA A 141 9.85 -11.29 12.51
CA ALA A 141 10.38 -10.09 11.88
C ALA A 141 9.68 -8.79 12.34
N LEU A 142 8.61 -8.92 13.15
CA LEU A 142 7.87 -7.82 13.78
C LEU A 142 8.53 -7.43 15.12
#